data_AF-A0A178FCF3-F1
#
_entry.id   AF-A0A178FCF3-F1
#
_cell.length_a   1.000
_cell.length_b   1.000
_cell.length_c   1.000
_cell.angle_alpha   90.00
_cell.angle_beta   90.00
_cell.angle_gamma   90.00
#
_symmetry.space_group_name_H-M   'P 1'
#
loop_
_entity.id
_entity.type
_entity.pdbx_description
1 polymer ?
#
loop_
_entity_poly.entity_id
_entity_poly.type
_entity_poly.pdbx_seq_one_letter_code
_entity_poly.pdbx_strand_id
1 'polypeptide(L)'
;MSDVNAIDENEREQLEECEEVDNTALAAMKALRSFFGIGELRCNQLMARFHIHPTSTVGELATRQVLDLTGALSNMKIENDLKREILDNIKRLKTTGTYRGRRHALNLPVRGQNTRSQIKNAIKFNRIDRKL
;
A
#
# COMPACT_ATOMS: atom_id res chain seq x y z
N MET A 1 40.28 40.79 -19.34
CA MET A 1 40.77 40.04 -18.17
C MET A 1 39.70 40.14 -17.10
N SER A 2 38.97 39.11 -16.74
CA SER A 2 39.01 37.69 -17.09
C SER A 2 37.65 37.14 -16.67
N ASP A 3 37.03 36.39 -17.57
CA ASP A 3 35.71 35.81 -17.43
C ASP A 3 35.60 34.95 -16.15
N VAL A 4 34.71 35.34 -15.24
CA VAL A 4 34.31 34.53 -14.08
C VAL A 4 32.98 33.90 -14.43
N ASN A 5 33.00 32.86 -15.27
CA ASN A 5 31.93 31.88 -15.42
C ASN A 5 32.42 30.76 -16.35
N ALA A 6 33.27 29.90 -15.81
CA ALA A 6 33.47 28.55 -16.31
C ALA A 6 33.22 27.63 -15.12
N ILE A 7 31.94 27.29 -14.90
CA ILE A 7 31.63 26.10 -14.12
C ILE A 7 32.03 24.95 -15.03
N ASP A 8 33.03 24.20 -14.60
CA ASP A 8 33.61 23.08 -15.33
C ASP A 8 32.50 22.09 -15.71
N GLU A 9 32.34 21.80 -17.00
CA GLU A 9 31.31 20.85 -17.49
C GLU A 9 31.50 19.47 -16.83
N ASN A 10 32.73 19.16 -16.40
CA ASN A 10 33.09 17.99 -15.61
C ASN A 10 32.46 17.94 -14.20
N GLU A 11 32.25 19.08 -13.53
CA GLU A 11 31.63 19.10 -12.20
C GLU A 11 30.11 18.90 -12.26
N ARG A 12 29.48 19.22 -13.40
CA ARG A 12 28.04 18.97 -13.63
C ARG A 12 27.77 17.52 -14.00
N GLU A 13 28.63 16.91 -14.82
CA GLU A 13 28.51 15.49 -15.19
C GLU A 13 28.76 14.54 -13.98
N GLN A 14 29.67 14.89 -13.06
CA GLN A 14 29.88 14.12 -11.83
C GLN A 14 28.71 14.20 -10.84
N LEU A 15 27.92 15.26 -10.88
CA LEU A 15 26.70 15.40 -10.06
C LEU A 15 25.52 14.62 -10.67
N GLU A 16 25.43 14.51 -11.99
CA GLU A 16 24.39 13.72 -12.67
C GLU A 16 24.62 12.20 -12.56
N GLU A 17 25.88 11.71 -12.58
CA GLU A 17 26.16 10.28 -12.38
C GLU A 17 25.89 9.78 -10.94
N CYS A 18 25.88 10.68 -9.95
CA CYS A 18 25.57 10.33 -8.56
C CYS A 18 24.05 10.18 -8.30
N GLU A 19 23.19 10.83 -9.09
CA GLU A 19 21.72 10.78 -8.89
C GLU A 19 21.07 9.49 -9.43
N GLU A 20 21.75 8.71 -10.27
CA GLU A 20 21.16 7.51 -10.88
C GLU A 20 21.22 6.24 -9.99
N VAL A 21 22.05 6.23 -8.93
CA VAL A 21 22.26 5.01 -8.10
C VAL A 21 21.23 4.86 -6.97
N ASP A 22 20.54 5.95 -6.57
CA ASP A 22 19.60 5.95 -5.44
C ASP A 22 18.22 5.32 -5.75
N ASN A 23 17.96 4.97 -7.01
CA ASN A 23 16.67 4.38 -7.42
C ASN A 23 16.51 2.89 -7.05
N THR A 24 17.52 2.27 -6.44
CA THR A 24 17.43 0.89 -5.93
C THR A 24 17.00 0.79 -4.46
N ALA A 25 17.04 1.90 -3.71
CA ALA A 25 16.67 1.90 -2.31
C ALA A 25 15.14 2.00 -2.15
N LEU A 26 14.53 0.98 -1.54
CA LEU A 26 13.09 1.00 -1.27
C LEU A 26 12.78 2.12 -0.25
N ALA A 27 11.98 3.10 -0.65
CA ALA A 27 11.51 4.14 0.26
C ALA A 27 10.69 3.53 1.41
N ALA A 28 10.94 3.99 2.66
CA ALA A 28 10.26 3.46 3.84
C ALA A 28 8.72 3.59 3.74
N MET A 29 8.24 4.68 3.13
CA MET A 29 6.82 4.88 2.85
C MET A 29 6.23 3.79 1.93
N LYS A 30 6.94 3.42 0.86
CA LYS A 30 6.48 2.38 -0.08
C LYS A 30 6.49 1.01 0.60
N ALA A 31 7.49 0.73 1.42
CA ALA A 31 7.58 -0.51 2.19
C ALA A 31 6.39 -0.68 3.14
N LEU A 32 6.05 0.35 3.93
CA LEU A 32 4.91 0.30 4.85
C LEU A 32 3.57 0.15 4.11
N ARG A 33 3.40 0.77 2.94
CA ARG A 33 2.17 0.65 2.13
C ARG A 33 2.03 -0.70 1.41
N SER A 34 3.09 -1.51 1.35
CA SER A 34 3.00 -2.85 0.76
C SER A 34 2.13 -3.81 1.58
N PHE A 35 1.99 -3.57 2.88
CA PHE A 35 1.17 -4.39 3.77
C PHE A 35 -0.33 -4.15 3.56
N PHE A 36 -1.09 -5.24 3.47
CA PHE A 36 -2.54 -5.19 3.29
C PHE A 36 -3.22 -4.58 4.53
N GLY A 37 -3.90 -3.45 4.32
CA GLY A 37 -4.60 -2.71 5.39
C GLY A 37 -3.88 -1.45 5.87
N ILE A 38 -2.69 -1.16 5.34
CA ILE A 38 -1.99 0.11 5.55
C ILE A 38 -2.16 0.99 4.32
N GLY A 39 -2.91 2.09 4.49
CA GLY A 39 -3.04 3.15 3.49
C GLY A 39 -2.11 4.33 3.79
N GLU A 40 -2.20 5.37 2.96
CA GLU A 40 -1.44 6.61 3.09
C GLU A 40 -1.54 7.26 4.47
N LEU A 41 -2.77 7.47 4.96
CA LEU A 41 -3.00 8.13 6.25
C LEU A 41 -2.30 7.40 7.41
N ARG A 42 -2.49 6.06 7.49
CA ARG A 42 -1.89 5.24 8.55
C ARG A 42 -0.38 5.19 8.46
N CYS A 43 0.15 5.13 7.23
CA CYS A 43 1.58 5.20 6.97
C CYS A 43 2.16 6.52 7.50
N ASN A 44 1.56 7.66 7.14
CA ASN A 44 2.03 8.97 7.57
C ASN A 44 1.96 9.14 9.09
N GLN A 45 0.90 8.61 9.73
CA GLN A 45 0.78 8.59 11.18
C GLN A 45 1.89 7.77 11.86
N LEU A 46 2.21 6.58 11.32
CA LEU A 46 3.31 5.75 11.84
C LEU A 46 4.66 6.44 11.66
N MET A 47 4.94 7.01 10.49
CA MET A 47 6.20 7.71 10.24
C MET A 47 6.36 8.93 11.15
N ALA A 48 5.30 9.71 11.34
CA ALA A 48 5.30 10.85 12.26
C ALA A 48 5.53 10.41 13.72
N ARG A 49 4.93 9.29 14.14
CA ARG A 49 5.06 8.75 15.51
C ARG A 49 6.49 8.31 15.83
N PHE A 50 7.23 7.79 14.86
CA PHE A 50 8.60 7.31 15.04
C PHE A 50 9.68 8.26 14.51
N HIS A 51 9.27 9.50 14.17
CA HIS A 51 10.15 10.55 13.67
C HIS A 51 10.96 10.13 12.44
N ILE A 52 10.31 9.43 11.50
CA ILE A 52 10.91 8.99 10.24
C ILE A 52 10.51 9.97 9.14
N HIS A 53 11.50 10.47 8.39
CA HIS A 53 11.26 11.41 7.29
C HIS A 53 10.65 10.67 6.07
N PRO A 54 9.69 11.26 5.34
CA PRO A 54 9.04 10.60 4.19
C PRO A 54 9.99 10.19 3.06
N THR A 55 11.12 10.88 2.90
CA THR A 55 12.14 10.55 1.89
C THR A 55 13.15 9.50 2.34
N SER A 56 13.12 9.07 3.62
CA SER A 56 14.10 8.11 4.13
C SER A 56 13.97 6.75 3.45
N THR A 57 15.09 6.12 3.17
CA THR A 57 15.12 4.76 2.64
C THR A 57 15.02 3.73 3.77
N VAL A 58 14.64 2.48 3.45
CA VAL A 58 14.56 1.41 4.47
C VAL A 58 15.93 1.10 5.08
N GLY A 59 17.02 1.27 4.32
CA GLY A 59 18.39 1.01 4.79
C GLY A 59 18.91 2.02 5.81
N GLU A 60 18.39 3.25 5.80
CA GLU A 60 18.77 4.31 6.73
C GLU A 60 18.11 4.19 8.12
N LEU A 61 17.12 3.32 8.26
CA LEU A 61 16.37 3.20 9.51
C LEU A 61 17.22 2.58 10.62
N ALA A 62 17.25 3.23 11.77
CA ALA A 62 17.91 2.68 12.94
C ALA A 62 17.20 1.39 13.39
N THR A 63 17.97 0.39 13.84
CA THR A 63 17.43 -0.90 14.29
C THR A 63 16.34 -0.74 15.36
N ARG A 64 16.49 0.24 16.26
CA ARG A 64 15.47 0.58 17.26
C ARG A 64 14.15 1.01 16.63
N GLN A 65 14.19 1.89 15.62
CA GLN A 65 12.98 2.35 14.92
C GLN A 65 12.29 1.19 14.20
N VAL A 66 13.06 0.26 13.64
CA VAL A 66 12.51 -0.96 13.01
C VAL A 66 11.78 -1.82 14.05
N LEU A 67 12.37 -2.02 15.24
CA LEU A 67 11.72 -2.77 16.33
C LEU A 67 10.46 -2.07 16.86
N ASP A 68 10.50 -0.74 16.97
CA ASP A 68 9.34 0.04 17.39
C ASP A 68 8.20 -0.03 16.35
N LEU A 69 8.54 0.00 15.05
CA LEU A 69 7.60 -0.19 13.95
C LEU A 69 6.99 -1.59 13.98
N THR A 70 7.78 -2.65 14.14
CA THR A 70 7.23 -4.01 14.20
C THR A 70 6.30 -4.19 15.39
N GLY A 71 6.66 -3.65 16.57
CA GLY A 71 5.79 -3.63 17.74
C GLY A 71 4.47 -2.89 17.51
N ALA A 72 4.50 -1.75 16.80
CA ALA A 72 3.27 -1.04 16.45
C ALA A 72 2.42 -1.81 15.44
N LEU A 73 3.03 -2.42 14.43
CA LEU A 73 2.35 -3.20 13.40
C LEU A 73 1.68 -4.44 13.98
N SER A 74 2.31 -5.14 14.93
CA SER A 74 1.72 -6.31 15.58
C SER A 74 0.43 -6.02 16.35
N ASN A 75 0.25 -4.79 16.83
CA ASN A 75 -0.97 -4.37 17.54
C ASN A 75 -2.12 -4.00 16.59
N MET A 76 -1.84 -3.83 15.30
CA MET A 76 -2.82 -3.42 14.31
C MET A 76 -3.41 -4.65 13.61
N LYS A 77 -4.69 -4.57 13.22
CA LYS A 77 -5.30 -5.57 12.34
C LYS A 77 -4.82 -5.38 10.90
N ILE A 78 -3.84 -6.18 10.48
CA ILE A 78 -3.20 -6.12 9.16
C ILE A 78 -3.24 -7.52 8.53
N GLU A 79 -3.02 -7.61 7.22
CA GLU A 79 -2.87 -8.86 6.47
C GLU A 79 -4.02 -9.86 6.70
N ASN A 80 -3.70 -11.05 7.20
CA ASN A 80 -4.62 -12.17 7.30
C ASN A 80 -5.80 -11.88 8.21
N ASP A 81 -5.60 -11.11 9.29
CA ASP A 81 -6.68 -10.82 10.23
C ASP A 81 -7.73 -9.91 9.58
N LEU A 82 -7.27 -8.88 8.85
CA LEU A 82 -8.17 -8.01 8.10
C LEU A 82 -8.84 -8.76 6.92
N LYS A 83 -8.10 -9.63 6.23
CA LYS A 83 -8.66 -10.47 5.15
C LYS A 83 -9.75 -11.40 5.68
N ARG A 84 -9.50 -12.07 6.81
CA ARG A 84 -10.48 -12.95 7.49
C ARG A 84 -11.73 -12.17 7.89
N GLU A 85 -11.56 -11.00 8.52
CA GLU A 85 -12.68 -10.15 8.92
C GLU A 85 -13.57 -9.78 7.72
N ILE A 86 -12.98 -9.42 6.58
CA ILE A 86 -13.73 -9.11 5.35
C ILE A 86 -14.47 -10.35 4.82
N LEU A 87 -13.82 -11.51 4.79
CA LEU A 87 -14.44 -12.76 4.35
C LEU A 87 -15.59 -13.18 5.25
N ASP A 88 -15.42 -13.07 6.56
CA ASP A 88 -16.44 -13.41 7.55
C ASP A 88 -17.64 -12.46 7.45
N ASN A 89 -17.41 -11.18 7.17
CA ASN A 89 -18.48 -10.23 6.85
C ASN A 89 -19.28 -10.67 5.61
N ILE A 90 -18.64 -11.17 4.54
CA ILE A 90 -19.33 -11.67 3.34
C ILE A 90 -20.07 -12.97 3.63
N LYS A 91 -19.46 -13.90 4.38
CA LYS A 91 -20.09 -15.17 4.80
C LYS A 91 -21.30 -14.92 5.69
N ARG A 92 -21.23 -13.94 6.59
CA ARG A 92 -22.38 -13.48 7.40
C ARG A 92 -23.51 -13.01 6.50
N LEU A 93 -23.25 -12.16 5.51
CA LEU A 93 -24.29 -11.68 4.58
C LEU A 93 -24.99 -12.82 3.83
N LYS A 94 -24.26 -13.90 3.49
CA LYS A 94 -24.80 -15.11 2.86
C LYS A 94 -25.67 -15.91 3.83
N THR A 95 -25.16 -16.22 5.01
CA THR A 95 -25.88 -17.03 6.02
C THR A 95 -27.16 -16.35 6.49
N THR A 96 -27.15 -15.03 6.62
CA THR A 96 -28.36 -14.23 6.92
C THR A 96 -29.37 -14.19 5.76
N GLY A 97 -29.00 -14.55 4.53
CA GLY A 97 -29.91 -14.56 3.38
C GLY A 97 -30.17 -13.18 2.75
N THR A 98 -29.33 -12.19 3.00
CA THR A 98 -29.51 -10.83 2.46
C THR A 98 -29.38 -10.79 0.93
N TYR A 99 -29.96 -9.77 0.27
CA TYR A 99 -29.76 -9.54 -1.17
C TYR A 99 -28.26 -9.51 -1.55
N ARG A 100 -27.45 -8.78 -0.78
CA ARG A 100 -26.00 -8.66 -1.01
C ARG A 100 -25.30 -10.03 -0.93
N GLY A 101 -25.66 -10.85 0.06
CA GLY A 101 -25.14 -12.21 0.19
C GLY A 101 -25.46 -13.08 -1.03
N ARG A 102 -26.70 -13.03 -1.52
CA ARG A 102 -27.10 -13.74 -2.76
C ARG A 102 -26.31 -13.26 -3.98
N ARG A 103 -26.06 -11.96 -4.11
CA ARG A 103 -25.25 -11.40 -5.22
C ARG A 103 -23.80 -11.86 -5.18
N HIS A 104 -23.20 -11.96 -3.99
CA HIS A 104 -21.86 -12.54 -3.80
C HIS A 104 -21.82 -14.04 -4.10
N ALA A 105 -22.89 -14.79 -3.82
CA ALA A 105 -22.96 -16.22 -4.16
C ALA A 105 -23.06 -16.46 -5.68
N LEU A 106 -23.77 -15.58 -6.38
CA LEU A 106 -23.98 -15.64 -7.83
C LEU A 106 -22.88 -14.94 -8.64
N ASN A 107 -21.84 -14.38 -7.99
CA ASN A 107 -20.80 -13.58 -8.63
C ASN A 107 -21.34 -12.38 -9.43
N LEU A 108 -22.40 -11.74 -8.95
CA LEU A 108 -23.02 -10.59 -9.62
C LEU A 108 -22.63 -9.27 -8.93
N PRO A 109 -22.80 -8.12 -9.62
CA PRO A 109 -22.60 -6.83 -8.98
C PRO A 109 -23.57 -6.64 -7.81
N VAL A 110 -23.04 -6.12 -6.70
CA VAL A 110 -23.72 -6.04 -5.39
C VAL A 110 -24.32 -4.65 -5.13
N ARG A 111 -23.80 -3.61 -5.80
CA ARG A 111 -24.14 -2.19 -5.56
C ARG A 111 -25.18 -1.63 -6.55
N GLY A 112 -26.15 -2.45 -6.97
CA GLY A 112 -27.23 -2.01 -7.87
C GLY A 112 -26.79 -1.68 -9.31
N GLN A 113 -25.62 -2.18 -9.74
CA GLN A 113 -25.12 -1.95 -11.10
C GLN A 113 -25.92 -2.80 -12.12
N ASN A 114 -26.11 -2.27 -13.33
CA ASN A 114 -26.78 -2.97 -14.42
C ASN A 114 -26.02 -4.25 -14.83
N THR A 115 -26.74 -5.35 -15.05
CA THR A 115 -26.17 -6.65 -15.42
C THR A 115 -26.21 -6.97 -16.91
N ARG A 116 -26.78 -6.10 -17.76
CA ARG A 116 -27.01 -6.39 -19.18
C ARG A 116 -25.72 -6.41 -20.03
N SER A 117 -24.75 -5.54 -19.75
CA SER A 117 -23.57 -5.35 -20.60
C SER A 117 -22.25 -5.65 -19.89
N GLN A 118 -21.83 -4.78 -18.98
CA GLN A 118 -20.47 -4.78 -18.42
C GLN A 118 -20.46 -5.30 -16.98
N ILE A 119 -20.28 -6.61 -16.82
CA ILE A 119 -20.18 -7.26 -15.49
C ILE A 119 -19.00 -8.22 -15.32
N LYS A 120 -18.08 -8.28 -16.29
CA LYS A 120 -16.96 -9.24 -16.30
C LYS A 120 -16.11 -9.19 -15.02
N ASN A 121 -15.81 -7.99 -14.52
CA ASN A 121 -15.02 -7.81 -13.29
C ASN A 121 -15.77 -8.31 -12.05
N ALA A 122 -17.07 -8.03 -11.94
CA ALA A 122 -17.89 -8.51 -10.84
C ALA A 122 -17.93 -10.04 -10.83
N ILE A 123 -18.12 -10.67 -12.00
CA ILE A 123 -18.12 -12.14 -12.14
C ILE A 123 -16.77 -12.73 -11.71
N LYS A 124 -15.66 -12.09 -12.06
CA LYS A 124 -14.33 -12.59 -11.71
C LYS A 124 -14.06 -12.51 -10.20
N PHE A 125 -14.40 -11.40 -9.56
CA PHE A 125 -13.92 -11.06 -8.21
C PHE A 125 -14.97 -11.10 -7.08
N ASN A 126 -16.27 -11.07 -7.37
CA ASN A 126 -17.31 -11.06 -6.34
C ASN A 126 -17.68 -12.47 -5.88
N ARG A 127 -16.71 -13.21 -5.35
CA ARG A 127 -16.91 -14.55 -4.79
C ARG A 127 -17.17 -14.47 -3.28
N ILE A 128 -17.72 -15.54 -2.70
CA ILE A 128 -17.83 -15.70 -1.24
C ILE A 128 -16.42 -15.76 -0.63
N ASP A 129 -15.57 -16.63 -1.17
CA ASP A 129 -14.15 -16.70 -0.84
C ASP A 129 -13.36 -15.79 -1.78
N ARG A 130 -13.42 -14.48 -1.50
CA ARG A 130 -12.72 -13.47 -2.29
C ARG A 130 -11.21 -13.60 -2.08
N LYS A 131 -10.45 -13.59 -3.18
CA LYS A 131 -8.99 -13.47 -3.15
C LYS A 131 -8.65 -11.98 -2.91
N LEU A 132 -8.04 -11.69 -1.76
CA LEU A 132 -7.65 -10.36 -1.27
C LEU A 132 -6.14 -10.25 -1.16
#